data_AF-R2V6U0-F1
#
_entry.id   AF-R2V6U0-F1
#
_cell.length_a   1.000
_cell.length_b   1.000
_cell.length_c   1.000
_cell.angle_alpha   90.00
_cell.angle_beta   90.00
_cell.angle_gamma   90.00
#
_symmetry.space_group_name_H-M   'P 1'
#
loop_
_entity.id
_entity.type
_entity.pdbx_description
1 polymer ?
#
loop_
_entity_poly.entity_id
_entity_poly.type
_entity_poly.pdbx_seq_one_letter_code
_entity_poly.pdbx_strand_id
1 'polypeptide(L)'
;MNIIKIIFEVIGYALNIALLIYWAYFIFYGGIWQVGNFMNIELEGLLRNSKKAYKSTNGKFKVKEISNVIQFDEMGYPLRLVMIDLDNGTVDHVWRDTTEREGDVVLEWTKI
;
A
#
# COMPACT_ATOMS: atom_id res chain seq x y z
N MET A 1 -20.06 54.46 13.30
CA MET A 1 -19.81 53.21 14.05
C MET A 1 -20.59 52.01 13.50
N ASN A 2 -21.90 52.14 13.17
CA ASN A 2 -22.70 51.03 12.62
C ASN A 2 -22.31 50.59 11.20
N ILE A 3 -22.01 51.52 10.29
CA ILE A 3 -21.62 51.19 8.91
C ILE A 3 -20.33 50.36 8.86
N ILE A 4 -19.35 50.70 9.70
CA ILE A 4 -18.08 49.97 9.79
C ILE A 4 -18.32 48.54 10.31
N LYS A 5 -19.21 48.36 11.29
CA LYS A 5 -19.58 47.01 11.79
C LYS A 5 -20.22 46.16 10.70
N ILE A 6 -21.15 46.73 9.93
CA ILE A 6 -21.81 46.03 8.82
C ILE A 6 -20.79 45.60 7.77
N ILE A 7 -19.82 46.46 7.44
CA ILE A 7 -18.74 46.12 6.49
C ILE A 7 -17.91 44.94 7.00
N PHE A 8 -17.52 44.94 8.28
CA PHE A 8 -16.77 43.83 8.86
C PHE A 8 -17.57 42.52 8.93
N GLU A 9 -18.87 42.58 9.20
CA GLU A 9 -19.75 41.41 9.17
C GLU A 9 -19.85 40.79 7.77
N VAL A 10 -19.99 41.62 6.73
CA VAL A 10 -20.02 41.16 5.34
C VAL A 10 -18.69 40.54 4.92
N ILE A 11 -17.56 41.15 5.30
CA ILE A 11 -16.22 40.60 5.03
C ILE A 11 -16.04 39.26 5.75
N GLY A 12 -16.44 39.16 7.03
CA GLY A 12 -16.36 37.92 7.79
C GLY A 12 -17.19 36.81 7.18
N TYR A 13 -18.39 37.13 6.70
CA TYR A 13 -19.25 36.17 6.02
C TYR A 13 -18.64 35.66 4.70
N ALA A 14 -18.09 36.56 3.88
CA ALA A 14 -17.41 36.21 2.64
C ALA A 14 -16.18 35.31 2.87
N LEU A 15 -15.38 35.62 3.89
CA LEU A 15 -14.21 34.82 4.26
C LEU A 15 -14.60 33.41 4.73
N ASN A 16 -15.67 33.28 5.52
CA ASN A 16 -16.17 31.97 5.95
C ASN A 16 -16.66 31.11 4.79
N ILE A 17 -17.35 31.71 3.81
CA ILE A 17 -17.76 31.00 2.59
C ILE A 17 -16.54 30.55 1.78
N ALA A 18 -15.55 31.42 1.60
CA ALA A 18 -14.32 31.07 0.89
C ALA A 18 -13.57 29.92 1.60
N LEU A 19 -13.54 29.93 2.93
CA LEU A 19 -12.94 28.86 3.73
C LEU A 19 -13.68 27.53 3.52
N LEU A 20 -15.01 27.53 3.55
CA LEU A 20 -15.82 26.33 3.29
C LEU A 20 -15.56 25.74 1.90
N ILE A 21 -15.48 26.59 0.87
CA ILE A 21 -15.16 26.17 -0.49
C ILE A 21 -13.76 25.57 -0.56
N TYR A 22 -12.78 26.18 0.12
CA TYR A 22 -11.42 25.67 0.19
C TYR A 22 -11.35 24.30 0.89
N TRP A 23 -12.07 24.11 1.99
CA TRP A 23 -12.16 22.81 2.66
C TRP A 23 -12.85 21.75 1.79
N ALA A 24 -13.93 22.11 1.10
CA ALA A 24 -14.59 21.21 0.16
C ALA A 24 -13.62 20.80 -0.96
N TYR A 25 -12.91 21.75 -1.56
CA TYR A 25 -11.91 21.48 -2.58
C TYR A 25 -10.76 20.60 -2.05
N PHE A 26 -10.27 20.88 -0.84
CA PHE A 26 -9.27 20.05 -0.18
C PHE A 26 -9.77 18.63 0.05
N ILE A 27 -11.02 18.41 0.47
CA ILE A 27 -11.56 17.06 0.69
C ILE A 27 -11.73 16.32 -0.65
N PHE A 28 -12.36 16.96 -1.64
CA PHE A 28 -12.68 16.31 -2.92
C PHE A 28 -11.46 16.09 -3.82
N TYR A 29 -10.53 17.05 -3.87
CA TYR A 29 -9.37 17.00 -4.76
C TYR A 29 -8.05 16.75 -4.03
N GLY A 30 -7.94 17.09 -2.75
CA GLY A 30 -6.76 16.79 -1.94
C GLY A 30 -6.90 15.41 -1.29
N GLY A 31 -7.85 15.25 -0.37
CA GLY A 31 -8.04 14.05 0.45
C GLY A 31 -8.38 12.81 -0.36
N ILE A 32 -9.40 12.86 -1.23
CA ILE A 32 -9.79 11.70 -2.04
C ILE A 32 -8.70 11.34 -3.07
N TRP A 33 -8.08 12.35 -3.71
CA TRP A 33 -6.99 12.12 -4.67
C TRP A 33 -5.72 11.59 -3.99
N GLN A 34 -5.40 12.10 -2.80
CA GLN A 34 -4.28 11.59 -1.99
C GLN A 34 -4.56 10.18 -1.48
N VAL A 35 -5.79 9.84 -1.05
CA VAL A 35 -6.14 8.46 -0.67
C VAL A 35 -5.99 7.51 -1.86
N GLY A 36 -6.43 7.91 -3.05
CA GLY A 36 -6.19 7.16 -4.29
C GLY A 36 -4.70 7.02 -4.62
N ASN A 37 -3.92 8.11 -4.48
CA ASN A 37 -2.48 8.07 -4.64
C ASN A 37 -1.77 7.28 -3.53
N PHE A 38 -2.26 7.22 -2.30
CA PHE A 38 -1.68 6.37 -1.24
C PHE A 38 -1.91 4.88 -1.52
N MET A 39 -3.00 4.53 -2.21
CA MET A 39 -3.24 3.16 -2.68
C MET A 39 -2.42 2.82 -3.93
N ASN A 40 -2.07 3.82 -4.75
CA ASN A 40 -1.36 3.65 -6.02
C ASN A 40 0.16 3.94 -5.94
N ILE A 41 0.59 4.66 -4.91
CA ILE A 41 1.97 4.68 -4.45
C ILE A 41 2.17 3.28 -3.90
N GLU A 42 2.93 2.49 -4.64
CA GLU A 42 3.60 1.30 -4.13
C GLU A 42 4.46 1.75 -2.95
N LEU A 43 3.85 1.91 -1.79
CA LEU A 43 4.51 2.21 -0.54
C LEU A 43 5.29 0.95 -0.20
N GLU A 44 6.52 0.89 -0.72
CA GLU A 44 7.46 -0.22 -0.54
C GLU A 44 7.52 -0.58 0.93
N GLY A 45 6.85 -1.68 1.30
CA GLY A 45 7.07 -2.47 2.51
C GLY A 45 6.93 -1.79 3.89
N LEU A 46 6.89 -0.46 3.98
CA LEU A 46 7.12 0.26 5.23
C LEU A 46 5.89 0.18 6.16
N LEU A 47 4.70 0.07 5.57
CA LEU A 47 3.45 -0.21 6.28
C LEU A 47 3.06 -1.69 6.26
N ARG A 48 3.77 -2.52 5.50
CA ARG A 48 3.43 -3.93 5.30
C ARG A 48 4.08 -4.81 6.36
N ASN A 49 3.57 -4.73 7.59
CA ASN A 49 3.66 -5.87 8.51
C ASN A 49 2.62 -6.92 8.08
N SER A 50 2.80 -7.51 6.91
CA SER A 50 2.05 -8.71 6.52
C SER A 50 2.31 -9.76 7.60
N LYS A 51 1.26 -10.11 8.37
CA LYS A 51 1.33 -11.17 9.38
C LYS A 51 1.76 -12.52 8.78
N LYS A 52 1.67 -12.66 7.45
CA LYS A 52 2.00 -13.87 6.69
C LYS A 52 3.37 -13.82 5.99
N ALA A 53 4.01 -12.66 5.88
CA ALA A 53 5.35 -12.57 5.32
C ALA A 53 6.36 -13.01 6.38
N TYR A 54 6.93 -14.20 6.20
CA TYR A 54 7.93 -14.75 7.10
C TYR A 54 9.10 -13.76 7.29
N LYS A 55 9.24 -13.20 8.50
CA LYS A 55 10.39 -12.38 8.88
C LYS A 55 11.52 -13.32 9.32
N SER A 56 12.68 -13.21 8.65
CA SER A 56 13.87 -13.91 9.13
C SER A 56 14.21 -13.45 10.52
N THR A 57 14.45 -14.38 11.42
CA THR A 57 15.10 -14.08 12.68
C THR A 57 16.61 -13.82 12.48
N ASN A 58 17.21 -14.33 11.39
CA ASN A 58 18.69 -14.37 11.22
C ASN A 58 19.25 -13.73 9.93
N GLY A 59 18.43 -13.03 9.14
CA GLY A 59 18.89 -12.09 8.12
C GLY A 59 19.52 -12.67 6.85
N LYS A 60 19.68 -13.99 6.69
CA LYS A 60 20.09 -14.61 5.43
C LYS A 60 19.18 -15.78 5.12
N PHE A 61 18.54 -15.73 3.95
CA PHE A 61 17.78 -16.82 3.38
C PHE A 61 18.33 -17.08 2.00
N LYS A 62 18.54 -18.34 1.66
CA LYS A 62 18.85 -18.73 0.29
C LYS A 62 17.58 -19.29 -0.35
N VAL A 63 17.00 -18.52 -1.27
CA VAL A 63 15.88 -19.03 -2.06
C VAL A 63 16.44 -20.04 -3.06
N LYS A 64 15.88 -21.25 -3.06
CA LYS A 64 16.35 -22.36 -3.88
C LYS A 64 15.54 -22.48 -5.17
N GLU A 65 14.21 -22.35 -5.04
CA GLU A 65 13.26 -22.50 -6.14
C GLU A 65 12.12 -21.49 -5.97
N ILE A 66 11.64 -20.97 -7.09
CA ILE A 66 10.46 -20.12 -7.17
C ILE A 66 9.36 -20.84 -7.93
N SER A 67 8.12 -20.73 -7.42
CA SER A 67 6.96 -21.19 -8.18
C SER A 67 6.51 -20.12 -9.17
N ASN A 68 5.86 -20.54 -10.25
CA ASN A 68 5.13 -19.63 -11.14
C ASN A 68 3.76 -19.22 -10.59
N VAL A 69 3.28 -19.82 -9.49
CA VAL A 69 1.97 -19.50 -8.89
C VAL A 69 2.02 -18.16 -8.17
N ILE A 70 1.06 -17.30 -8.51
CA ILE A 70 0.84 -16.02 -7.86
C ILE A 70 -0.52 -16.08 -7.15
N GLN A 71 -0.55 -15.72 -5.87
CA GLN A 71 -1.76 -15.52 -5.10
C GLN A 71 -1.84 -14.08 -4.65
N PHE A 72 -3.06 -13.55 -4.50
CA PHE A 72 -3.25 -12.21 -3.97
C PHE A 72 -3.61 -12.27 -2.49
N ASP A 73 -3.04 -11.37 -1.68
CA ASP A 73 -3.47 -11.21 -0.29
C ASP A 73 -4.83 -10.50 -0.19
N GLU A 74 -5.36 -10.37 1.03
CA GLU A 74 -6.64 -9.68 1.30
C GLU A 74 -6.64 -8.21 0.86
N MET A 75 -5.47 -7.62 0.62
CA MET A 75 -5.29 -6.25 0.17
C MET A 75 -5.01 -6.16 -1.34
N GLY A 76 -4.98 -7.29 -2.05
CA GLY A 76 -4.76 -7.35 -3.50
C GLY A 76 -3.29 -7.30 -3.92
N TYR A 77 -2.33 -7.51 -3.02
CA TYR A 77 -0.91 -7.59 -3.38
C TYR A 77 -0.51 -9.00 -3.81
N PRO A 78 0.26 -9.14 -4.91
CA PRO A 78 0.72 -10.43 -5.39
C PRO A 78 1.78 -11.03 -4.47
N LEU A 79 1.62 -12.33 -4.20
CA LEU A 79 2.50 -13.20 -3.44
C LEU A 79 2.90 -14.37 -4.32
N ARG A 80 4.17 -14.78 -4.25
CA ARG A 80 4.71 -15.96 -4.91
C ARG A 80 5.19 -16.96 -3.88
N LEU A 81 4.89 -18.24 -4.10
CA LEU A 81 5.39 -19.30 -3.24
C LEU A 81 6.86 -19.58 -3.58
N VAL A 82 7.71 -19.57 -2.55
CA VAL A 82 9.15 -19.84 -2.68
C VAL A 82 9.60 -20.92 -1.71
N MET A 83 10.63 -21.65 -2.11
CA MET A 83 11.34 -22.61 -1.27
C MET A 83 12.60 -21.97 -0.69
N ILE A 84 12.69 -21.94 0.63
CA ILE A 84 13.82 -21.37 1.36
C ILE A 84 14.62 -22.51 2.00
N ASP A 85 15.94 -22.50 1.79
CA ASP A 85 16.85 -23.39 2.51
C ASP A 85 17.05 -22.87 3.95
N LEU A 86 16.90 -23.77 4.92
CA LEU A 86 17.05 -23.48 6.35
C LEU A 86 18.46 -23.80 6.88
N ASP A 87 19.45 -24.04 6.01
CA ASP A 87 20.86 -24.35 6.33
C ASP A 87 21.07 -25.61 7.19
N ASN A 88 20.00 -26.37 7.45
CA ASN A 88 19.98 -27.64 8.19
C ASN A 88 19.63 -28.83 7.27
N GLY A 89 19.63 -28.62 5.95
CA GLY A 89 19.22 -29.61 4.94
C GLY A 89 17.71 -29.74 4.77
N THR A 90 16.91 -28.92 5.45
CA THR A 90 15.45 -28.86 5.27
C THR A 90 15.04 -27.63 4.49
N VAL A 91 13.89 -27.72 3.82
CA VAL A 91 13.33 -26.66 2.99
C VAL A 91 12.01 -26.22 3.59
N ASP A 92 11.81 -24.91 3.69
CA ASP A 92 10.54 -24.31 4.09
C ASP A 92 9.83 -23.66 2.90
N HIS A 93 8.50 -23.65 2.94
CA HIS A 93 7.64 -23.11 1.89
C HIS A 93 6.98 -21.82 2.39
N VAL A 94 7.31 -20.70 1.74
CA VAL A 94 6.91 -19.37 2.20
C VAL A 94 6.34 -18.54 1.06
N TRP A 95 5.26 -17.83 1.32
CA TRP A 95 4.74 -16.82 0.40
C TRP A 95 5.52 -15.51 0.54
N ARG A 96 6.06 -15.02 -0.58
CA ARG A 96 6.87 -13.81 -0.67
C ARG A 96 6.27 -12.80 -1.62
N ASP A 97 6.50 -11.54 -1.31
CA ASP A 97 6.07 -10.42 -2.12
C ASP A 97 6.76 -10.51 -3.48
N THR A 98 6.00 -10.33 -4.55
CA THR A 98 6.53 -10.25 -5.91
C THR A 98 6.00 -8.99 -6.58
N THR A 99 6.72 -8.49 -7.58
CA THR A 99 6.23 -7.41 -8.45
C THR A 99 5.53 -7.97 -9.69
N GLU A 100 5.65 -9.28 -9.93
CA GLU A 100 5.04 -9.97 -11.06
C GLU A 100 3.54 -10.18 -10.85
N ARG A 101 2.76 -9.99 -11.92
CA ARG A 101 1.29 -10.05 -11.91
C ARG A 101 0.81 -10.90 -13.07
N GLU A 102 0.62 -12.21 -12.86
CA GLU A 102 -0.08 -13.09 -13.79
C GLU A 102 -1.05 -14.02 -13.03
N GLY A 103 -2.19 -14.32 -13.66
CA GLY A 103 -3.40 -14.94 -13.07
C GLY A 103 -3.28 -16.44 -12.79
N ASP A 104 -4.34 -17.22 -13.04
CA ASP A 104 -4.33 -18.67 -12.77
C ASP A 104 -3.18 -19.39 -13.52
N VAL A 105 -2.21 -19.90 -12.76
CA VAL A 105 -1.03 -20.63 -13.26
C VAL A 105 -0.97 -22.03 -12.64
N VAL A 106 -0.47 -22.99 -13.41
CA VAL A 106 -0.20 -24.36 -12.94
C VAL A 106 1.09 -24.37 -12.13
N LEU A 107 1.13 -25.01 -10.95
CA LEU A 107 2.32 -25.03 -10.10
C LEU A 107 3.54 -25.69 -10.78
N GLU A 108 4.46 -24.85 -11.25
CA GLU A 108 5.76 -25.23 -11.80
C GLU A 108 6.88 -24.56 -11.00
N TRP A 109 8.00 -25.27 -10.82
CA TRP A 109 9.16 -24.80 -10.06
C TRP A 109 10.32 -24.48 -11.00
N THR A 110 10.88 -23.28 -10.83
CA THR A 110 12.06 -22.84 -11.54
C THR A 110 13.20 -22.63 -10.55
N LYS A 111 14.36 -23.24 -10.82
CA LYS A 111 15.59 -22.99 -10.06
C LYS A 111 16.07 -21.57 -10.36
N ILE A 112 16.45 -20.86 -9.30
CA ILE A 112 17.00 -19.50 -9.36
C ILE A 112 18.47 -19.55 -9.75
#